data_AF-A0A7J4MXA0-F1
#
_entry.id   AF-A0A7J4MXA0-F1
#
_cell.length_a   1.000
_cell.length_b   1.000
_cell.length_c   1.000
_cell.angle_alpha   90.00
_cell.angle_beta   90.00
_cell.angle_gamma   90.00
#
_symmetry.space_group_name_H-M   'P 1'
#
loop_
_entity.id
_entity.type
_entity.pdbx_description
1 polymer ?
#
loop_
_entity_poly.entity_id
_entity_poly.type
_entity_poly.pdbx_seq_one_letter_code
_entity_poly.pdbx_strand_id
1 'polypeptide(L)'
;MWKEINVVFKLKSPLHIGYLPFRGSVVSPTRYYVPGRNLWGAVTKRTTENLLENPAANDYKNIGKEIMENFMFSYFYIYDEKTIYFPQYTNEGLKYGYNKKITRSEFEHKFIGSQISTAIDLDSLTAKDESLHEIEFISNKFQESGNLKDVKITGWIWIKEDAKINNREVDVDAGIFIDNFNIIQELILGGESKYGFGHVLLDGINKIDPPFEVEIKDSVTVSSEFLISHLKYDKNLNFMGDLELLAGRGYFDPETQRGGSGPGATISKPQYYFTPGTKLEDKTYFQMRWDGKLMRLSA
;
A
#
# COMPACT_ATOMS: atom_id res chain seq x y z
N MET A 1 -6.06 8.19 -22.42
CA MET A 1 -5.39 6.88 -22.31
C MET A 1 -4.56 6.87 -21.03
N TRP A 2 -4.20 5.70 -20.48
CA TRP A 2 -3.40 5.61 -19.24
C TRP A 2 -1.95 5.26 -19.56
N LYS A 3 -1.01 5.96 -18.93
CA LYS A 3 0.41 5.68 -18.95
C LYS A 3 0.78 4.88 -17.70
N GLU A 4 1.46 3.76 -17.91
CA GLU A 4 1.98 2.91 -16.83
C GLU A 4 3.40 3.32 -16.44
N ILE A 5 3.68 3.28 -15.13
CA ILE A 5 5.03 3.35 -14.58
C ILE A 5 5.17 2.29 -13.48
N ASN A 6 6.17 1.41 -13.63
CA ASN A 6 6.61 0.55 -12.52
C ASN A 6 7.54 1.37 -11.62
N VAL A 7 7.35 1.25 -10.31
CA VAL A 7 8.13 1.99 -9.32
C VAL A 7 8.76 1.03 -8.33
N VAL A 8 10.03 1.28 -8.00
CA VAL A 8 10.76 0.63 -6.92
C VAL A 8 11.14 1.67 -5.88
N PHE A 9 10.72 1.45 -4.64
CA PHE A 9 11.09 2.26 -3.49
C PHE A 9 12.04 1.50 -2.59
N LYS A 10 13.12 2.15 -2.16
CA LYS A 10 13.98 1.65 -1.08
C LYS A 10 13.45 2.12 0.28
N LEU A 11 13.38 1.22 1.24
CA LEU A 11 12.99 1.56 2.62
C LEU A 11 14.18 2.23 3.31
N LYS A 12 13.97 3.44 3.83
CA LYS A 12 14.96 4.16 4.65
C LYS A 12 14.75 3.92 6.12
N SER A 13 13.51 3.74 6.56
CA SER A 13 13.16 3.32 7.91
C SER A 13 12.22 2.11 7.88
N PRO A 14 12.06 1.39 9.00
CA PRO A 14 11.07 0.32 9.12
C PRO A 14 9.67 0.80 8.70
N LEU A 15 8.89 -0.10 8.13
CA LEU A 15 7.58 0.21 7.58
C LEU A 15 6.49 -0.53 8.33
N HIS A 16 5.56 0.22 8.93
CA HIS A 16 4.38 -0.34 9.58
C HIS A 16 3.12 0.03 8.79
N ILE A 17 2.43 -0.99 8.27
CA ILE A 17 1.13 -0.86 7.63
C ILE A 17 0.10 -1.57 8.51
N GLY A 18 -0.48 -0.84 9.44
CA GLY A 18 -1.43 -1.40 10.38
C GLY A 18 -2.69 -1.96 9.71
N TYR A 19 -3.23 -3.02 10.31
CA TYR A 19 -4.57 -3.53 10.06
C TYR A 19 -5.25 -3.86 11.38
N LEU A 20 -6.54 -4.20 11.35
CA LEU A 20 -7.33 -4.38 12.57
C LEU A 20 -6.67 -5.44 13.48
N PRO A 21 -6.15 -5.06 14.67
CA PRO A 21 -5.69 -6.04 15.63
C PRO A 21 -6.90 -6.80 16.19
N PHE A 22 -6.70 -8.08 16.51
CA PHE A 22 -7.69 -8.83 17.29
C PHE A 22 -7.93 -8.08 18.61
N ARG A 23 -9.20 -7.90 19.01
CA ARG A 23 -9.54 -7.23 20.29
C ARG A 23 -8.80 -7.93 21.43
N GLY A 24 -7.99 -7.18 22.18
CA GLY A 24 -7.19 -7.69 23.32
C GLY A 24 -5.74 -8.06 23.00
N SER A 25 -5.26 -7.82 21.77
CA SER A 25 -3.84 -7.97 21.44
C SER A 25 -3.03 -6.77 21.93
N VAL A 26 -1.91 -7.05 22.59
CA VAL A 26 -0.84 -6.07 22.93
C VAL A 26 0.06 -5.80 21.71
N VAL A 27 -0.07 -6.63 20.68
CA VAL A 27 0.67 -6.55 19.42
C VAL A 27 -0.16 -5.82 18.36
N SER A 28 0.46 -4.84 17.71
CA SER A 28 -0.01 -4.11 16.54
C SER A 28 0.63 -4.73 15.29
N PRO A 29 -0.08 -5.62 14.58
CA PRO A 29 0.50 -6.34 13.46
C PRO A 29 0.63 -5.46 12.22
N THR A 30 1.56 -5.80 11.33
CA THR A 30 1.75 -5.12 10.04
C THR A 30 1.31 -6.00 8.89
N ARG A 31 0.72 -5.40 7.86
CA ARG A 31 0.58 -6.06 6.55
C ARG A 31 1.94 -6.29 5.93
N TYR A 32 2.07 -7.36 5.17
CA TYR A 32 3.29 -7.71 4.41
C TYR A 32 3.31 -7.11 2.99
N TYR A 33 2.42 -6.16 2.75
CA TYR A 33 2.26 -5.41 1.51
C TYR A 33 1.69 -4.03 1.85
N VAL A 34 1.83 -3.09 0.92
CA VAL A 34 1.32 -1.73 1.06
C VAL A 34 0.12 -1.54 0.11
N PRO A 35 -1.09 -1.31 0.64
CA PRO A 35 -2.25 -0.99 -0.18
C PRO A 35 -2.05 0.29 -1.02
N GLY A 36 -2.65 0.35 -2.21
CA GLY A 36 -2.61 1.53 -3.07
C GLY A 36 -3.16 2.79 -2.40
N ARG A 37 -4.11 2.64 -1.47
CA ARG A 37 -4.63 3.74 -0.63
C ARG A 37 -3.54 4.44 0.20
N ASN A 38 -2.52 3.72 0.66
CA ASN A 38 -1.41 4.34 1.41
C ASN A 38 -0.58 5.23 0.49
N LEU A 39 -0.34 4.81 -0.75
CA LEU A 39 0.33 5.62 -1.76
C LEU A 39 -0.49 6.84 -2.13
N TRP A 40 -1.80 6.67 -2.39
CA TRP A 40 -2.71 7.79 -2.63
C TRP A 40 -2.62 8.85 -1.51
N GLY A 41 -2.66 8.44 -0.24
CA GLY A 41 -2.56 9.36 0.88
C GLY A 41 -1.22 10.09 0.95
N ALA A 42 -0.12 9.37 0.72
CA ALA A 42 1.23 9.94 0.74
C ALA A 42 1.46 10.92 -0.43
N VAL A 43 1.07 10.54 -1.65
CA VAL A 43 1.16 11.39 -2.84
C VAL A 43 0.25 12.61 -2.72
N THR A 44 -0.96 12.45 -2.17
CA THR A 44 -1.87 13.57 -1.87
C THR A 44 -1.21 14.57 -0.94
N LYS A 45 -0.64 14.10 0.17
CA LYS A 45 0.05 14.97 1.11
C LYS A 45 1.23 15.69 0.44
N ARG A 46 2.11 14.92 -0.21
CA ARG A 46 3.33 15.45 -0.83
C ARG A 46 3.05 16.47 -1.92
N THR A 47 2.02 16.23 -2.73
CA THR A 47 1.56 17.16 -3.75
C THR A 47 0.96 18.41 -3.11
N THR A 48 0.05 18.26 -2.15
CA THR A 48 -0.60 19.39 -1.47
C THR A 48 0.42 20.35 -0.84
N GLU A 49 1.37 19.80 -0.09
CA GLU A 49 2.42 20.58 0.59
C GLU A 49 3.45 21.19 -0.37
N ASN A 50 3.60 20.66 -1.58
CA ASN A 50 4.43 21.26 -2.61
C ASN A 50 3.72 22.41 -3.33
N LEU A 51 2.43 22.26 -3.62
CA LEU A 51 1.69 23.25 -4.42
C LEU A 51 1.21 24.45 -3.60
N LEU A 52 1.08 24.31 -2.28
CA LEU A 52 0.48 25.29 -1.37
C LEU A 52 1.36 25.51 -0.14
N GLU A 53 1.60 26.77 0.22
CA GLU A 53 2.44 27.13 1.39
C GLU A 53 1.77 26.79 2.73
N ASN A 54 0.46 26.99 2.85
CA ASN A 54 -0.30 26.81 4.08
C ASN A 54 -1.60 26.02 3.82
N PRO A 55 -1.51 24.72 3.51
CA PRO A 55 -2.67 23.93 3.11
C PRO A 55 -3.64 23.69 4.27
N ALA A 56 -4.93 23.86 3.99
CA ALA A 56 -6.02 23.54 4.89
C ALA A 56 -6.63 22.17 4.59
N ALA A 57 -7.50 21.69 5.48
CA ALA A 57 -8.17 20.40 5.33
C ALA A 57 -8.94 20.23 4.00
N ASN A 58 -9.45 21.34 3.42
CA ASN A 58 -10.15 21.29 2.15
C ASN A 58 -9.21 21.07 0.96
N ASP A 59 -7.98 21.56 1.04
CA ASP A 59 -6.99 21.42 -0.03
C ASP A 59 -6.57 19.95 -0.19
N TYR A 60 -6.29 19.27 0.93
CA TYR A 60 -6.03 17.82 0.92
C TYR A 60 -7.20 17.00 0.36
N LYS A 61 -8.44 17.45 0.60
CA LYS A 61 -9.64 16.79 0.05
C LYS A 61 -9.72 16.98 -1.46
N ASN A 62 -9.51 18.22 -1.94
CA ASN A 62 -9.61 18.54 -3.37
C ASN A 62 -8.50 17.86 -4.16
N ILE A 63 -7.24 18.05 -3.75
CA ILE A 63 -6.07 17.42 -4.40
C ILE A 63 -6.17 15.90 -4.30
N GLY A 64 -6.64 15.36 -3.16
CA GLY A 64 -6.86 13.93 -3.02
C GLY A 64 -7.89 13.37 -3.99
N LYS A 65 -8.94 14.12 -4.33
CA LYS A 65 -9.92 13.73 -5.36
C LYS A 65 -9.32 13.79 -6.76
N GLU A 66 -8.59 14.85 -7.08
CA GLU A 66 -7.94 14.98 -8.38
C GLU A 66 -6.92 13.86 -8.62
N ILE A 67 -6.14 13.48 -7.59
CA ILE A 67 -5.24 12.32 -7.67
C ILE A 67 -6.05 11.04 -7.86
N MET A 68 -7.14 10.84 -7.11
CA MET A 68 -8.01 9.67 -7.27
C MET A 68 -8.59 9.54 -8.68
N GLU A 69 -8.88 10.65 -9.35
CA GLU A 69 -9.45 10.70 -10.69
C GLU A 69 -8.39 10.51 -11.79
N ASN A 70 -7.14 10.86 -11.52
CA ASN A 70 -6.05 10.84 -12.50
C ASN A 70 -5.02 9.71 -12.29
N PHE A 71 -5.06 9.02 -11.15
CA PHE A 71 -4.09 8.00 -10.76
C PHE A 71 -4.78 6.71 -10.33
N MET A 72 -4.15 5.58 -10.65
CA MET A 72 -4.40 4.30 -10.01
C MET A 72 -3.11 3.73 -9.45
N PHE A 73 -3.17 3.22 -8.22
CA PHE A 73 -2.02 2.64 -7.53
C PHE A 73 -2.26 1.14 -7.31
N SER A 74 -1.36 0.28 -7.78
CA SER A 74 -1.37 -1.12 -7.38
C SER A 74 -1.06 -1.28 -5.89
N TYR A 75 -1.13 -2.51 -5.40
CA TYR A 75 -0.48 -2.83 -4.13
C TYR A 75 1.02 -2.92 -4.35
N PHE A 76 1.80 -2.52 -3.36
CA PHE A 76 3.25 -2.63 -3.38
C PHE A 76 3.69 -3.80 -2.51
N TYR A 77 4.62 -4.58 -3.03
CA TYR A 77 5.12 -5.81 -2.40
C TYR A 77 6.60 -5.71 -2.11
N ILE A 78 7.06 -6.41 -1.08
CA ILE A 78 8.48 -6.51 -0.77
C ILE A 78 9.23 -7.07 -1.99
N TYR A 79 10.37 -6.45 -2.29
CA TYR A 79 11.25 -6.79 -3.37
C TYR A 79 12.70 -6.78 -2.89
N ASP A 80 13.45 -7.83 -3.19
CA ASP A 80 14.85 -7.99 -2.78
C ASP A 80 15.84 -7.93 -3.95
N GLU A 81 15.44 -7.28 -5.05
CA GLU A 81 16.17 -7.22 -6.32
C GLU A 81 16.16 -8.53 -7.14
N LYS A 82 15.56 -9.60 -6.62
CA LYS A 82 15.45 -10.90 -7.32
C LYS A 82 14.01 -11.40 -7.39
N THR A 83 13.25 -11.24 -6.31
CA THR A 83 11.90 -11.78 -6.17
C THR A 83 10.94 -10.73 -5.62
N ILE A 84 9.77 -10.62 -6.25
CA ILE A 84 8.62 -9.90 -5.69
C ILE A 84 7.87 -10.86 -4.77
N TYR A 85 7.78 -10.51 -3.49
CA TYR A 85 7.17 -11.33 -2.45
C TYR A 85 5.69 -10.99 -2.24
N PHE A 86 4.88 -11.24 -3.26
CA PHE A 86 3.43 -11.23 -3.08
C PHE A 86 2.94 -12.60 -2.55
N PRO A 87 1.86 -12.63 -1.75
CA PRO A 87 1.32 -13.85 -1.16
C PRO A 87 0.68 -14.76 -2.21
N GLN A 88 0.70 -16.07 -1.97
CA GLN A 88 0.02 -17.09 -2.77
C GLN A 88 -0.50 -18.19 -1.85
N TYR A 89 -1.81 -18.40 -1.82
CA TYR A 89 -2.41 -19.51 -1.08
C TYR A 89 -2.30 -20.79 -1.92
N THR A 90 -1.49 -21.75 -1.45
CA THR A 90 -1.27 -23.03 -2.15
C THR A 90 -1.82 -24.19 -1.32
N ASN A 91 -1.85 -25.39 -1.89
CA ASN A 91 -2.22 -26.61 -1.17
C ASN A 91 -1.27 -26.92 0.01
N GLU A 92 -0.05 -26.36 0.00
CA GLU A 92 0.93 -26.47 1.09
C GLU A 92 0.83 -25.30 2.10
N GLY A 93 -0.22 -24.48 1.99
CA GLY A 93 -0.40 -23.26 2.78
C GLY A 93 0.09 -21.99 2.07
N LEU A 94 0.14 -20.90 2.83
CA LEU A 94 0.51 -19.57 2.34
C LEU A 94 2.02 -19.48 2.07
N LYS A 95 2.37 -19.14 0.83
CA LYS A 95 3.75 -18.90 0.38
C LYS A 95 3.89 -17.44 -0.07
N TYR A 96 5.13 -16.97 -0.13
CA TYR A 96 5.48 -15.63 -0.62
C TYR A 96 6.51 -15.73 -1.73
N GLY A 97 6.31 -14.99 -2.82
CA GLY A 97 7.27 -14.92 -3.93
C GLY A 97 6.70 -15.32 -5.28
N TYR A 98 7.04 -14.55 -6.33
CA TYR A 98 6.71 -14.88 -7.71
C TYR A 98 7.65 -15.95 -8.28
N ASN A 99 8.92 -15.60 -8.48
CA ASN A 99 9.93 -16.46 -9.11
C ASN A 99 10.47 -17.53 -8.15
N LYS A 100 10.64 -17.18 -6.87
CA LYS A 100 11.10 -18.08 -5.83
C LYS A 100 10.14 -18.01 -4.66
N LYS A 101 9.43 -19.12 -4.40
CA LYS A 101 8.47 -19.22 -3.31
C LYS A 101 9.18 -19.61 -2.03
N ILE A 102 8.86 -18.91 -0.95
CA ILE A 102 9.27 -19.24 0.41
C ILE A 102 8.04 -19.40 1.30
N THR A 103 8.18 -20.13 2.39
CA THR A 103 7.14 -20.26 3.42
C THR A 103 6.92 -18.93 4.13
N ARG A 104 5.76 -18.81 4.79
CA ARG A 104 5.47 -17.68 5.67
C ARG A 104 6.55 -17.46 6.74
N SER A 105 7.01 -18.53 7.39
CA SER A 105 8.03 -18.44 8.44
C SER A 105 9.38 -17.96 7.92
N GLU A 106 9.81 -18.42 6.74
CA GLU A 106 11.03 -17.91 6.09
C GLU A 106 10.90 -16.44 5.69
N PHE A 107 9.72 -16.02 5.21
CA PHE A 107 9.45 -14.62 4.88
C PHE A 107 9.50 -13.73 6.13
N GLU A 108 8.82 -14.14 7.20
CA GLU A 108 8.81 -13.43 8.48
C GLU A 108 10.22 -13.31 9.07
N HIS A 109 10.97 -14.41 9.11
CA HIS A 109 12.36 -14.42 9.57
C HIS A 109 13.26 -13.46 8.78
N LYS A 110 13.02 -13.35 7.46
CA LYS A 110 13.84 -12.52 6.57
C LYS A 110 13.48 -11.03 6.65
N PHE A 111 12.20 -10.68 6.80
CA PHE A 111 11.73 -9.31 6.57
C PHE A 111 10.96 -8.69 7.73
N ILE A 112 10.41 -9.46 8.66
CA ILE A 112 9.52 -8.95 9.69
C ILE A 112 10.26 -8.87 11.02
N GLY A 113 10.16 -7.71 11.67
CA GLY A 113 10.64 -7.48 13.02
C GLY A 113 9.53 -6.96 13.92
N SER A 114 9.79 -6.92 15.22
CA SER A 114 8.90 -6.27 16.18
C SER A 114 9.69 -5.38 17.14
N GLN A 115 9.03 -4.33 17.64
CA GLN A 115 9.58 -3.42 18.63
C GLN A 115 8.58 -3.28 19.77
N ILE A 116 9.07 -3.45 21.00
CA ILE A 116 8.30 -3.22 22.21
C ILE A 116 8.49 -1.75 22.61
N SER A 117 7.38 -1.05 22.82
CA SER A 117 7.33 0.30 23.36
C SER A 117 6.54 0.29 24.67
N THR A 118 6.94 1.17 25.60
CA THR A 118 6.18 1.46 26.83
C THR A 118 6.07 2.98 26.96
N ALA A 119 4.91 3.49 27.34
CA ALA A 119 4.79 4.90 27.70
C ALA A 119 5.44 5.12 29.07
N ILE A 120 6.16 6.24 29.21
CA ILE A 120 6.73 6.66 30.50
C ILE A 120 5.74 7.63 31.14
N ASP A 121 5.38 7.38 32.39
CA ASP A 121 4.67 8.33 33.24
C ASP A 121 5.63 9.47 33.62
N LEU A 122 5.28 10.70 33.24
CA LEU A 122 6.13 11.87 33.44
C LEU A 122 6.25 12.27 34.91
N ASP A 123 5.28 11.89 35.76
CA ASP A 123 5.28 12.25 37.19
C ASP A 123 6.10 11.26 38.02
N SER A 124 6.09 9.98 37.63
CA SER A 124 6.83 8.92 38.35
C SER A 124 8.13 8.48 37.66
N LEU A 125 8.36 8.87 36.41
CA LEU A 125 9.40 8.36 35.52
C LEU A 125 9.39 6.83 35.37
N THR A 126 8.25 6.19 35.66
CA THR A 126 8.06 4.74 35.54
C THR A 126 7.27 4.38 34.29
N ALA A 127 7.24 3.10 33.92
CA ALA A 127 6.34 2.63 32.87
C ALA A 127 4.90 2.85 33.30
N LYS A 128 4.12 3.54 32.47
CA LYS A 128 2.68 3.74 32.72
C LYS A 128 1.99 2.38 32.65
N ASP A 129 1.14 2.10 33.64
CA ASP A 129 0.34 0.87 33.68
C ASP A 129 -0.46 0.70 32.37
N GLU A 130 -0.53 -0.54 31.88
CA GLU A 130 -1.17 -0.93 30.60
C GLU A 130 -0.62 -0.28 29.32
N SER A 131 0.60 0.27 29.31
CA SER A 131 1.17 0.97 28.14
C SER A 131 2.13 0.14 27.27
N LEU A 132 2.31 -1.15 27.56
CA LEU A 132 3.12 -2.03 26.71
C LEU A 132 2.42 -2.17 25.36
N HIS A 133 3.11 -1.80 24.29
CA HIS A 133 2.63 -1.99 22.93
C HIS A 133 3.77 -2.57 22.11
N GLU A 134 3.55 -3.75 21.53
CA GLU A 134 4.45 -4.31 20.54
C GLU A 134 3.96 -3.89 19.15
N ILE A 135 4.87 -3.40 18.32
CA ILE A 135 4.56 -3.02 16.93
C ILE A 135 5.39 -3.91 16.02
N GLU A 136 4.71 -4.70 15.19
CA GLU A 136 5.36 -5.44 14.10
C GLU A 136 5.63 -4.49 12.92
N PHE A 137 6.70 -4.74 12.19
CA PHE A 137 7.08 -3.92 11.04
C PHE A 137 7.83 -4.72 9.98
N ILE A 138 7.77 -4.23 8.76
CA ILE A 138 8.68 -4.63 7.69
C ILE A 138 10.02 -3.93 7.95
N SER A 139 11.08 -4.71 8.11
CA SER A 139 12.44 -4.21 8.30
C SER A 139 12.91 -3.45 7.07
N ASN A 140 13.69 -2.39 7.26
CA ASN A 140 14.31 -1.66 6.14
C ASN A 140 15.57 -2.36 5.60
N LYS A 141 16.06 -3.39 6.28
CA LYS A 141 17.22 -4.18 5.88
C LYS A 141 16.99 -5.66 6.17
N PHE A 142 17.67 -6.52 5.42
CA PHE A 142 17.67 -7.97 5.61
C PHE A 142 19.07 -8.55 5.41
N GLN A 143 19.34 -9.70 6.02
CA GLN A 143 20.62 -10.40 5.88
C GLN A 143 20.55 -11.42 4.73
N GLU A 144 21.52 -11.39 3.82
CA GLU A 144 21.69 -12.38 2.76
C GLU A 144 23.18 -12.75 2.66
N SER A 145 23.49 -14.03 2.88
CA SER A 145 24.86 -14.56 2.78
C SER A 145 25.90 -13.76 3.58
N GLY A 146 25.53 -13.33 4.80
CA GLY A 146 26.39 -12.54 5.68
C GLY A 146 26.41 -11.03 5.40
N ASN A 147 25.81 -10.57 4.30
CA ASN A 147 25.75 -9.15 3.95
C ASN A 147 24.39 -8.55 4.29
N LEU A 148 24.40 -7.30 4.78
CA LEU A 148 23.19 -6.54 5.07
C LEU A 148 22.76 -5.79 3.80
N LYS A 149 21.53 -6.03 3.35
CA LYS A 149 20.94 -5.43 2.15
C LYS A 149 19.71 -4.60 2.50
N ASP A 150 19.42 -3.60 1.68
CA ASP A 150 18.21 -2.79 1.85
C ASP A 150 16.97 -3.54 1.36
N VAL A 151 15.89 -3.46 2.12
CA VAL A 151 14.57 -3.92 1.67
C VAL A 151 13.99 -2.87 0.72
N LYS A 152 13.42 -3.34 -0.39
CA LYS A 152 12.68 -2.50 -1.34
C LYS A 152 11.21 -2.94 -1.36
N ILE A 153 10.35 -2.06 -1.87
CA ILE A 153 9.01 -2.40 -2.29
C ILE A 153 8.81 -1.99 -3.74
N THR A 154 8.00 -2.73 -4.48
CA THR A 154 7.68 -2.40 -5.87
C THR A 154 6.20 -2.54 -6.16
N GLY A 155 5.71 -1.72 -7.08
CA GLY A 155 4.34 -1.66 -7.52
C GLY A 155 4.23 -0.86 -8.82
N TRP A 156 3.00 -0.73 -9.31
CA TRP A 156 2.66 -0.08 -10.57
C TRP A 156 1.72 1.08 -10.29
N ILE A 157 1.95 2.17 -11.02
CA ILE A 157 1.12 3.36 -11.00
C ILE A 157 0.66 3.60 -12.43
N TRP A 158 -0.63 3.84 -12.61
CA TRP A 158 -1.19 4.27 -13.88
C TRP A 158 -1.67 5.71 -13.75
N ILE A 159 -1.28 6.57 -14.69
CA ILE A 159 -1.60 7.99 -14.71
C ILE A 159 -2.29 8.31 -16.02
N LYS A 160 -3.36 9.11 -16.01
CA LYS A 160 -3.96 9.60 -17.27
C LYS A 160 -2.97 10.49 -18.03
N GLU A 161 -2.91 10.34 -19.35
CA GLU A 161 -2.01 11.15 -20.19
C GLU A 161 -2.29 12.65 -20.11
N ASP A 162 -3.55 13.05 -19.92
CA ASP A 162 -4.01 14.43 -19.77
C ASP A 162 -4.22 14.83 -18.30
N ALA A 163 -3.59 14.10 -17.37
CA ALA A 163 -3.73 14.34 -15.94
C ALA A 163 -3.34 15.77 -15.56
N LYS A 164 -4.23 16.42 -14.81
CA LYS A 164 -3.99 17.74 -14.20
C LYS A 164 -4.34 17.72 -12.73
N ILE A 165 -3.45 18.26 -11.91
CA ILE A 165 -3.66 18.46 -10.48
C ILE A 165 -3.53 19.95 -10.18
N ASN A 166 -4.54 20.54 -9.57
CA ASN A 166 -4.65 21.97 -9.29
C ASN A 166 -4.37 22.83 -10.54
N ASN A 167 -4.95 22.42 -11.68
CA ASN A 167 -4.75 23.01 -13.02
C ASN A 167 -3.32 22.96 -13.58
N ARG A 168 -2.42 22.16 -13.00
CA ARG A 168 -1.04 21.97 -13.47
C ARG A 168 -0.90 20.60 -14.12
N GLU A 169 -0.14 20.52 -15.20
CA GLU A 169 0.08 19.27 -15.93
C GLU A 169 0.96 18.31 -15.13
N VAL A 170 0.64 17.02 -15.24
CA VAL A 170 1.44 15.95 -14.66
C VAL A 170 2.32 15.36 -15.76
N ASP A 171 3.63 15.48 -15.61
CA ASP A 171 4.60 14.85 -16.50
C ASP A 171 5.09 13.53 -15.90
N VAL A 172 5.24 12.51 -16.75
CA VAL A 172 5.70 11.18 -16.37
C VAL A 172 6.92 10.85 -17.22
N ASP A 173 8.09 10.82 -16.59
CA ASP A 173 9.36 10.43 -17.23
C ASP A 173 10.15 9.54 -16.26
N ALA A 174 11.30 9.99 -15.75
CA ALA A 174 12.09 9.33 -14.72
C ALA A 174 11.43 9.34 -13.32
N GLY A 175 10.15 9.71 -13.24
CA GLY A 175 9.38 10.00 -12.03
C GLY A 175 8.02 10.57 -12.40
N ILE A 176 7.33 11.18 -11.42
CA ILE A 176 6.04 11.84 -11.65
C ILE A 176 6.18 13.28 -11.19
N PHE A 177 6.07 14.23 -12.11
CA PHE A 177 6.44 15.63 -11.89
C PHE A 177 5.24 16.57 -12.00
N ILE A 178 5.21 17.56 -11.10
CA ILE A 178 4.35 18.75 -11.19
C ILE A 178 5.25 19.95 -10.91
N ASP A 179 5.32 20.92 -11.81
CA ASP A 179 6.24 22.08 -11.74
C ASP A 179 7.72 21.70 -11.45
N ASN A 180 8.23 20.67 -12.12
CA ASN A 180 9.58 20.09 -11.92
C ASN A 180 9.81 19.41 -10.56
N PHE A 181 8.77 19.28 -9.73
CA PHE A 181 8.87 18.57 -8.47
C PHE A 181 8.39 17.14 -8.61
N ASN A 182 9.28 16.17 -8.33
CA ASN A 182 8.94 14.75 -8.36
C ASN A 182 8.13 14.34 -7.12
N ILE A 183 6.80 14.20 -7.27
CA ILE A 183 5.87 13.93 -6.17
C ILE A 183 6.04 12.53 -5.56
N ILE A 184 6.80 11.65 -6.20
CA ILE A 184 7.11 10.31 -5.70
C ILE A 184 8.57 10.16 -5.26
N GLN A 185 9.42 11.19 -5.29
CA GLN A 185 10.84 11.06 -4.97
C GLN A 185 11.09 10.51 -3.56
N GLU A 186 10.29 10.97 -2.60
CA GLU A 186 10.38 10.67 -1.18
C GLU A 186 8.96 10.67 -0.60
N LEU A 187 8.59 9.58 0.08
CA LEU A 187 7.26 9.40 0.64
C LEU A 187 7.35 8.86 2.07
N ILE A 188 6.34 9.17 2.87
CA ILE A 188 6.10 8.56 4.17
C ILE A 188 4.83 7.70 4.08
N LEU A 189 4.97 6.39 4.24
CA LEU A 189 3.91 5.41 4.09
C LEU A 189 3.50 4.84 5.46
N GLY A 190 2.19 4.77 5.73
CA GLY A 190 1.65 4.22 6.98
C GLY A 190 1.30 5.28 8.03
N GLY A 191 0.79 4.82 9.18
CA GLY A 191 0.28 5.69 10.25
C GLY A 191 1.30 6.07 11.32
N GLU A 192 2.40 5.33 11.44
CA GLU A 192 3.36 5.44 12.55
C GLU A 192 4.53 6.38 12.24
N SER A 193 4.30 7.40 11.39
CA SER A 193 5.35 8.34 10.98
C SER A 193 5.96 9.14 12.13
N LYS A 194 5.20 9.38 13.20
CA LYS A 194 5.68 10.06 14.42
C LYS A 194 6.73 9.25 15.16
N TYR A 195 6.72 7.93 15.00
CA TYR A 195 7.72 7.01 15.56
C TYR A 195 8.85 6.70 14.56
N GLY A 196 8.93 7.45 13.45
CA GLY A 196 9.99 7.32 12.45
C GLY A 196 9.76 6.22 11.41
N PHE A 197 8.58 5.60 11.36
CA PHE A 197 8.27 4.56 10.40
C PHE A 197 7.88 5.12 9.03
N GLY A 198 8.08 4.29 8.00
CA GLY A 198 7.45 4.47 6.70
C GLY A 198 8.19 5.32 5.68
N HIS A 199 9.41 5.77 5.99
CA HIS A 199 10.18 6.59 5.07
C HIS A 199 10.74 5.74 3.93
N VAL A 200 10.36 6.08 2.70
CA VAL A 200 10.83 5.45 1.47
C VAL A 200 11.37 6.46 0.46
N LEU A 201 12.36 6.05 -0.34
CA LEU A 201 12.94 6.84 -1.43
C LEU A 201 12.80 6.11 -2.76
N LEU A 202 12.52 6.85 -3.83
CA LEU A 202 12.50 6.32 -5.19
C LEU A 202 13.90 5.77 -5.53
N ASP A 203 13.97 4.47 -5.80
CA ASP A 203 15.18 3.76 -6.18
C ASP A 203 15.26 3.54 -7.70
N GLY A 204 14.11 3.49 -8.37
CA GLY A 204 14.03 3.57 -9.82
C GLY A 204 12.67 3.20 -10.36
N ILE A 205 12.58 3.28 -11.68
CA ILE A 205 11.35 3.08 -12.43
C ILE A 205 11.56 2.06 -13.56
N ASN A 206 10.49 1.40 -13.99
CA ASN A 206 10.48 0.51 -15.16
C ASN A 206 11.60 -0.55 -15.15
N LYS A 207 11.91 -1.04 -13.94
CA LYS A 207 12.97 -2.05 -13.73
C LYS A 207 12.47 -3.49 -13.79
N ILE A 208 11.15 -3.71 -13.66
CA ILE A 208 10.58 -5.03 -13.37
C ILE A 208 9.25 -5.19 -14.10
N ASP A 209 9.07 -6.34 -14.75
CA ASP A 209 7.80 -6.73 -15.34
C ASP A 209 6.78 -7.13 -14.26
N PRO A 210 5.48 -6.83 -14.45
CA PRO A 210 4.44 -7.26 -13.53
C PRO A 210 4.32 -8.79 -13.44
N PRO A 211 4.10 -9.36 -12.24
CA PRO A 211 3.82 -10.78 -12.07
C PRO A 211 2.36 -11.13 -12.47
N PHE A 212 1.73 -10.31 -13.31
CA PHE A 212 0.34 -10.39 -13.72
C PHE A 212 0.16 -9.79 -15.12
N GLU A 213 -0.89 -10.23 -15.81
CA GLU A 213 -1.31 -9.65 -17.08
C GLU A 213 -2.00 -8.30 -16.84
N VAL A 214 -1.67 -7.30 -17.64
CA VAL A 214 -2.27 -5.96 -17.61
C VAL A 214 -2.81 -5.63 -18.99
N GLU A 215 -4.05 -5.18 -19.04
CA GLU A 215 -4.68 -4.61 -20.23
C GLU A 215 -5.10 -3.18 -19.94
N ILE A 216 -4.59 -2.24 -20.75
CA ILE A 216 -4.87 -0.81 -20.63
C ILE A 216 -5.74 -0.37 -21.81
N LYS A 217 -6.99 0.00 -21.51
CA LYS A 217 -7.93 0.63 -22.45
C LYS A 217 -8.44 1.93 -21.82
N ASP A 218 -9.76 2.06 -21.67
CA ASP A 218 -10.39 3.14 -20.88
C ASP A 218 -10.20 2.91 -19.36
N SER A 219 -9.98 1.66 -18.97
CA SER A 219 -9.66 1.23 -17.61
C SER A 219 -8.41 0.35 -17.59
N VAL A 220 -7.87 0.12 -16.40
CA VAL A 220 -6.81 -0.86 -16.14
C VAL A 220 -7.46 -2.15 -15.68
N THR A 221 -7.28 -3.20 -16.47
CA THR A 221 -7.75 -4.55 -16.16
C THR A 221 -6.55 -5.44 -15.89
N VAL A 222 -6.64 -6.27 -14.85
CA VAL A 222 -5.57 -7.20 -14.47
C VAL A 222 -6.07 -8.64 -14.41
N SER A 223 -5.19 -9.58 -14.74
CA SER A 223 -5.43 -11.01 -14.54
C SER A 223 -4.19 -11.69 -13.99
N SER A 224 -4.39 -12.60 -13.04
CA SER A 224 -3.34 -13.37 -12.39
C SER A 224 -3.95 -14.66 -11.84
N GLU A 225 -3.15 -15.72 -11.72
CA GLU A 225 -3.57 -16.96 -11.07
C GLU A 225 -3.95 -16.73 -9.59
N PHE A 226 -3.21 -15.84 -8.92
CA PHE A 226 -3.45 -15.44 -7.54
C PHE A 226 -3.74 -13.95 -7.48
N LEU A 227 -4.73 -13.54 -6.67
CA LEU A 227 -5.12 -12.14 -6.56
C LEU A 227 -3.95 -11.26 -6.12
N ILE A 228 -3.62 -10.25 -6.91
CA ILE A 228 -2.52 -9.31 -6.63
C ILE A 228 -2.92 -8.18 -5.66
N SER A 229 -4.18 -8.13 -5.25
CA SER A 229 -4.70 -7.18 -4.27
C SER A 229 -6.08 -7.66 -3.81
N HIS A 230 -6.70 -6.91 -2.90
CA HIS A 230 -8.03 -7.26 -2.42
C HIS A 230 -9.08 -7.21 -3.52
N LEU A 231 -9.87 -8.28 -3.65
CA LEU A 231 -11.05 -8.34 -4.52
C LEU A 231 -12.31 -8.28 -3.65
N LYS A 232 -13.28 -7.45 -4.05
CA LYS A 232 -14.56 -7.36 -3.34
C LYS A 232 -15.21 -8.75 -3.26
N TYR A 233 -15.61 -9.17 -2.07
CA TYR A 233 -16.16 -10.50 -1.84
C TYR A 233 -17.43 -10.73 -2.69
N ASP A 234 -17.47 -11.90 -3.33
CA ASP A 234 -18.61 -12.41 -4.08
C ASP A 234 -18.84 -13.86 -3.67
N LYS A 235 -20.01 -14.15 -3.11
CA LYS A 235 -20.38 -15.48 -2.61
C LYS A 235 -20.43 -16.56 -3.70
N ASN A 236 -20.45 -16.15 -4.97
CA ASN A 236 -20.54 -17.08 -6.11
C ASN A 236 -19.17 -17.50 -6.63
N LEU A 237 -18.07 -17.04 -6.03
CA LEU A 237 -16.71 -17.43 -6.41
C LEU A 237 -16.19 -18.52 -5.48
N ASN A 238 -15.77 -19.63 -6.07
CA ASN A 238 -14.99 -20.64 -5.36
C ASN A 238 -13.54 -20.17 -5.25
N PHE A 239 -12.95 -20.33 -4.06
CA PHE A 239 -11.64 -19.78 -3.77
C PHE A 239 -10.87 -20.62 -2.75
N MET A 240 -9.54 -20.53 -2.84
CA MET A 240 -8.60 -20.95 -1.82
C MET A 240 -7.84 -19.70 -1.36
N GLY A 241 -8.12 -19.24 -0.15
CA GLY A 241 -7.61 -17.97 0.36
C GLY A 241 -8.27 -17.59 1.67
N ASP A 242 -8.19 -16.32 2.03
CA ASP A 242 -8.78 -15.78 3.24
C ASP A 242 -9.69 -14.58 2.94
N LEU A 243 -10.51 -14.22 3.92
CA LEU A 243 -11.39 -13.07 3.87
C LEU A 243 -10.95 -12.02 4.88
N GLU A 244 -11.00 -10.77 4.47
CA GLU A 244 -10.71 -9.65 5.35
C GLU A 244 -11.85 -8.64 5.34
N LEU A 245 -12.20 -8.15 6.54
CA LEU A 245 -13.05 -6.99 6.71
C LEU A 245 -12.21 -5.72 6.59
N LEU A 246 -12.34 -5.02 5.47
CA LEU A 246 -11.58 -3.79 5.21
C LEU A 246 -12.42 -2.54 5.44
N ALA A 247 -11.83 -1.58 6.16
CA ALA A 247 -12.28 -0.21 6.25
C ALA A 247 -11.07 0.72 6.10
N GLY A 248 -11.24 1.82 5.38
CA GLY A 248 -10.21 2.82 5.22
C GLY A 248 -10.49 4.07 6.04
N ARG A 249 -9.43 4.71 6.52
CA ARG A 249 -9.50 6.01 7.17
C ARG A 249 -9.06 7.11 6.21
N GLY A 250 -9.55 8.33 6.41
CA GLY A 250 -9.18 9.48 5.58
C GLY A 250 -9.81 10.79 6.04
N TYR A 251 -9.48 11.87 5.34
CA TYR A 251 -10.16 13.17 5.50
C TYR A 251 -11.62 13.13 5.02
N PHE A 252 -11.93 12.23 4.11
CA PHE A 252 -13.26 11.97 3.60
C PHE A 252 -13.40 10.50 3.20
N ASP A 253 -14.63 10.06 3.07
CA ASP A 253 -14.98 8.78 2.47
C ASP A 253 -15.12 8.96 0.95
N PRO A 254 -14.28 8.30 0.14
CA PRO A 254 -14.36 8.38 -1.32
C PRO A 254 -15.70 7.93 -1.91
N GLU A 255 -16.44 7.04 -1.22
CA GLU A 255 -17.73 6.53 -1.71
C GLU A 255 -18.89 7.46 -1.34
N THR A 256 -18.90 8.00 -0.11
CA THR A 256 -20.01 8.85 0.37
C THR A 256 -19.72 10.34 0.27
N GLN A 257 -18.48 10.72 -0.05
CA GLN A 257 -17.96 12.09 -0.07
C GLN A 257 -18.08 12.85 1.26
N ARG A 258 -18.49 12.17 2.34
CA ARG A 258 -18.58 12.74 3.68
C ARG A 258 -17.18 12.98 4.22
N GLY A 259 -16.93 14.20 4.69
CA GLY A 259 -15.63 14.61 5.22
C GLY A 259 -15.61 14.73 6.74
N GLY A 260 -14.42 14.57 7.32
CA GLY A 260 -14.09 14.92 8.71
C GLY A 260 -13.27 16.21 8.79
N SER A 261 -13.02 16.66 10.02
CA SER A 261 -12.24 17.87 10.32
C SER A 261 -10.71 17.65 10.32
N GLY A 262 -10.24 16.40 10.23
CA GLY A 262 -8.82 16.07 10.28
C GLY A 262 -8.44 14.74 9.64
N PRO A 263 -7.13 14.43 9.57
CA PRO A 263 -6.64 13.17 9.02
C PRO A 263 -7.23 11.97 9.74
N GLY A 264 -7.74 11.00 8.98
CA GLY A 264 -8.26 9.75 9.52
C GLY A 264 -9.58 9.87 10.31
N ALA A 265 -10.20 11.05 10.36
CA ALA A 265 -11.44 11.30 11.09
C ALA A 265 -12.66 10.59 10.47
N THR A 266 -12.61 10.31 9.16
CA THR A 266 -13.65 9.55 8.48
C THR A 266 -13.24 8.10 8.31
N ILE A 267 -14.13 7.18 8.68
CA ILE A 267 -13.97 5.73 8.48
C ILE A 267 -14.99 5.29 7.43
N SER A 268 -14.52 4.66 6.35
CA SER A 268 -15.41 4.10 5.33
C SER A 268 -16.19 2.90 5.88
N LYS A 269 -17.36 2.62 5.29
CA LYS A 269 -18.14 1.43 5.65
C LYS A 269 -17.28 0.16 5.51
N PRO A 270 -17.14 -0.67 6.55
CA PRO A 270 -16.43 -1.95 6.44
C PRO A 270 -17.11 -2.87 5.43
N GLN A 271 -16.32 -3.51 4.58
CA GLN A 271 -16.79 -4.49 3.58
C GLN A 271 -15.86 -5.70 3.54
N TYR A 272 -16.40 -6.86 3.16
CA TYR A 272 -15.61 -8.07 3.00
C TYR A 272 -14.89 -8.10 1.65
N TYR A 273 -13.64 -8.53 1.68
CA TYR A 273 -12.78 -8.72 0.51
C TYR A 273 -12.07 -10.06 0.62
N PHE A 274 -11.81 -10.70 -0.51
CA PHE A 274 -10.77 -11.71 -0.62
C PHE A 274 -9.41 -11.05 -0.41
N THR A 275 -8.52 -11.70 0.33
CA THR A 275 -7.16 -11.19 0.59
C THR A 275 -6.24 -11.38 -0.61
N PRO A 276 -5.17 -10.57 -0.74
CA PRO A 276 -4.12 -10.82 -1.72
C PRO A 276 -3.56 -12.24 -1.57
N GLY A 277 -3.26 -12.87 -2.70
CA GLY A 277 -2.76 -14.23 -2.82
C GLY A 277 -3.85 -15.30 -2.90
N THR A 278 -5.12 -14.94 -2.71
CA THR A 278 -6.24 -15.86 -2.90
C THR A 278 -6.23 -16.41 -4.33
N LYS A 279 -6.37 -17.73 -4.48
CA LYS A 279 -6.58 -18.39 -5.76
C LYS A 279 -8.08 -18.54 -6.01
N LEU A 280 -8.53 -18.13 -7.20
CA LEU A 280 -9.89 -18.38 -7.67
C LEU A 280 -9.88 -19.56 -8.63
N GLU A 281 -10.96 -20.34 -8.66
CA GLU A 281 -11.05 -21.49 -9.59
C GLU A 281 -11.13 -21.04 -11.05
N ASP A 282 -11.82 -19.94 -11.33
CA ASP A 282 -12.00 -19.40 -12.68
C ASP A 282 -10.98 -18.28 -12.99
N LYS A 283 -10.25 -18.41 -14.11
CA LYS A 283 -9.42 -17.31 -14.61
C LYS A 283 -10.34 -16.16 -14.98
N THR A 284 -10.13 -15.03 -14.32
CA THR A 284 -10.99 -13.86 -14.38
C THR A 284 -10.14 -12.62 -14.61
N TYR A 285 -10.73 -11.66 -15.30
CA TYR A 285 -10.17 -10.34 -15.51
C TYR A 285 -10.88 -9.37 -14.54
N PHE A 286 -10.09 -8.56 -13.85
CA PHE A 286 -10.58 -7.64 -12.83
C PHE A 286 -10.24 -6.22 -13.16
N GLN A 287 -11.21 -5.32 -13.00
CA GLN A 287 -10.95 -3.89 -13.09
C GLN A 287 -10.27 -3.42 -11.80
N MET A 288 -9.16 -2.69 -11.95
CA MET A 288 -8.49 -2.05 -10.83
C MET A 288 -9.15 -0.71 -10.50
N ARG A 289 -9.32 -0.43 -9.20
CA ARG A 289 -9.71 0.89 -8.69
C ARG A 289 -8.47 1.72 -8.38
N TRP A 290 -8.67 3.04 -8.22
CA TRP A 290 -7.62 3.98 -7.81
C TRP A 290 -6.83 3.55 -6.56
N ASP A 291 -7.48 2.86 -5.60
CA ASP A 291 -6.88 2.40 -4.35
C ASP A 291 -6.21 1.01 -4.45
N GLY A 292 -6.13 0.48 -5.67
CA GLY A 292 -5.52 -0.80 -6.02
C GLY A 292 -6.41 -2.01 -5.77
N LYS A 293 -7.62 -1.83 -5.22
CA LYS A 293 -8.56 -2.94 -5.07
C LYS A 293 -9.13 -3.36 -6.41
N LEU A 294 -9.48 -4.64 -6.48
CA LEU A 294 -10.09 -5.26 -7.65
C LEU A 294 -11.61 -5.28 -7.52
N MET A 295 -12.26 -5.10 -8.66
CA MET A 295 -13.68 -5.38 -8.84
C MET A 295 -13.87 -6.31 -10.03
N ARG A 296 -14.83 -7.23 -9.89
CA ARG A 296 -15.25 -8.08 -10.99
C ARG A 296 -15.92 -7.21 -12.05
N LEU A 297 -15.55 -7.41 -13.31
CA LEU A 297 -16.34 -6.90 -14.44
C LEU A 297 -17.70 -7.63 -14.39
N SER A 298 -18.80 -6.88 -14.31
CA SER A 298 -20.13 -7.48 -14.40
C SER A 298 -20.24 -8.22 -15.72
N ALA A 299 -20.61 -9.51 -15.66
CA ALA A 299 -20.99 -10.29 -16.83
C ALA A 299 -22.26 -9.73 -17.48
#